data_AF-A0A958BYM3-F1
#
_entry.id   AF-A0A958BYM3-F1
#
_cell.length_a   1.000
_cell.length_b   1.000
_cell.length_c   1.000
_cell.angle_alpha   90.00
_cell.angle_beta   90.00
_cell.angle_gamma   90.00
#
_symmetry.space_group_name_H-M   'P 1'
#
loop_
_entity.id
_entity.type
_entity.pdbx_description
1 polymer ?
#
loop_
_entity_poly.entity_id
_entity_poly.type
_entity_poly.pdbx_seq_one_letter_code
_entity_poly.pdbx_strand_id
1 'polypeptide(L)'
;ARMLVEDSLSRATESNSLFPKATALNMLGWLAVVEEDYDEAWHLCQAGLSVSQNPNILLLAQLGLAMAACGLENYPSAREYLGAWLKSGKPLHTPRGFLSCLPTLAILHASQDESERAVALFALAFTHPQSPTGWITQWPLLQRWQSELELNLGPERYAAAWKRGTKLDLETVISDVAVS
;
A
#
# COMPACT_ATOMS: atom_id res chain seq x y z
N ALA A 1 1.92 -19.45 2.42
CA ALA A 1 1.56 -18.32 3.30
C ALA A 1 0.08 -18.35 3.65
N ARG A 2 -0.83 -18.30 2.66
CA ARG A 2 -2.29 -18.39 2.79
C ARG A 2 -2.79 -19.38 3.85
N MET A 3 -2.50 -20.67 3.66
CA MET A 3 -2.92 -21.77 4.56
C MET A 3 -2.53 -21.57 6.04
N LEU A 4 -1.36 -20.98 6.32
CA LEU A 4 -0.91 -20.72 7.70
C LEU A 4 -1.69 -19.57 8.36
N VAL A 5 -2.05 -18.55 7.56
CA VAL A 5 -2.83 -17.42 8.04
C VAL A 5 -4.30 -17.80 8.22
N GLU A 6 -4.84 -18.65 7.33
CA GLU A 6 -6.18 -19.23 7.46
C GLU A 6 -6.31 -20.11 8.72
N ASP A 7 -5.34 -21.00 9.00
CA ASP A 7 -5.30 -21.78 10.24
C ASP A 7 -5.27 -20.87 11.48
N SER A 8 -4.43 -19.82 11.44
CA SER A 8 -4.36 -18.82 12.51
C SER A 8 -5.69 -18.09 12.72
N LEU A 9 -6.43 -17.79 11.64
CA LEU A 9 -7.74 -17.16 11.70
C LEU A 9 -8.80 -18.09 12.31
N SER A 10 -8.80 -19.39 11.97
CA SER A 10 -9.70 -20.38 12.56
C SER A 10 -9.50 -20.44 14.08
N ARG A 11 -8.24 -20.59 14.52
CA ARG A 11 -7.87 -20.66 15.93
C ARG A 11 -8.19 -19.38 16.69
N ALA A 12 -7.97 -18.21 16.09
CA ALA A 12 -8.33 -16.93 16.68
C ALA A 12 -9.85 -16.75 16.84
N THR A 13 -10.61 -17.29 15.89
CA THR A 13 -12.08 -17.27 15.92
C THR A 13 -12.62 -18.18 17.03
N GLU A 14 -12.07 -19.38 17.16
CA GLU A 14 -12.41 -20.34 18.22
C GLU A 14 -12.09 -19.80 19.62
N SER A 15 -10.99 -19.05 19.76
CA SER A 15 -10.56 -18.44 21.03
C SER A 15 -11.16 -17.04 21.29
N ASN A 16 -12.07 -16.57 20.44
CA ASN A 16 -12.70 -15.25 20.49
C ASN A 16 -11.71 -14.06 20.64
N SER A 17 -10.50 -14.21 20.13
CA SER A 17 -9.42 -13.23 20.28
C SER A 17 -9.45 -12.22 19.14
N LEU A 18 -9.96 -11.01 19.42
CA LEU A 18 -10.21 -9.98 18.40
C LEU A 18 -8.94 -9.47 17.70
N PHE A 19 -7.83 -9.28 18.43
CA PHE A 19 -6.60 -8.73 17.84
C PHE A 19 -5.90 -9.70 16.86
N PRO A 20 -5.66 -10.98 17.20
CA PRO A 20 -5.14 -11.96 16.24
C PRO A 20 -6.07 -12.17 15.06
N LYS A 21 -7.40 -12.18 15.29
CA LYS A 21 -8.40 -12.31 14.23
C LYS A 21 -8.31 -11.17 13.22
N ALA A 22 -8.29 -9.92 13.69
CA ALA A 22 -8.20 -8.76 12.81
C ALA A 22 -6.86 -8.70 12.06
N THR A 23 -5.76 -9.08 12.72
CA THR A 23 -4.44 -9.19 12.08
C THR A 23 -4.47 -10.20 10.93
N ALA A 24 -5.01 -11.41 11.18
CA ALA A 24 -5.08 -12.46 10.19
C ALA A 24 -5.94 -12.06 8.98
N LEU A 25 -7.10 -11.43 9.21
CA LEU A 25 -7.96 -10.90 8.15
C LEU A 25 -7.20 -9.90 7.27
N ASN A 26 -6.50 -8.93 7.86
CA ASN A 26 -5.73 -7.95 7.09
C ASN A 26 -4.57 -8.58 6.32
N MET A 27 -3.88 -9.56 6.90
CA MET A 27 -2.81 -10.29 6.21
C MET A 27 -3.32 -11.10 5.02
N LEU A 28 -4.49 -11.75 5.15
CA LEU A 28 -5.15 -12.40 4.02
C LEU A 28 -5.56 -11.40 2.96
N GLY A 29 -6.07 -10.23 3.36
CA GLY A 29 -6.43 -9.18 2.42
C GLY A 29 -5.23 -8.66 1.61
N TRP A 30 -4.08 -8.46 2.26
CA TRP A 30 -2.85 -8.07 1.57
C TRP A 30 -2.31 -9.18 0.65
N LEU A 31 -2.50 -10.45 1.03
CA LEU A 31 -2.17 -11.55 0.14
C LEU A 31 -3.09 -11.56 -1.09
N ALA A 32 -4.39 -11.33 -0.91
CA ALA A 32 -5.35 -11.21 -2.01
C ALA A 32 -5.01 -10.04 -2.94
N VAL A 33 -4.50 -8.91 -2.42
CA VAL A 33 -3.94 -7.82 -3.25
C VAL A 33 -2.82 -8.32 -4.17
N VAL A 34 -1.87 -9.10 -3.63
CA VAL A 34 -0.75 -9.64 -4.42
C VAL A 34 -1.22 -10.67 -5.44
N GLU A 35 -2.25 -11.44 -5.10
CA GLU A 35 -2.92 -12.40 -5.99
C GLU A 35 -3.89 -11.74 -6.99
N GLU A 36 -4.06 -10.40 -6.90
CA GLU A 36 -4.95 -9.57 -7.71
C GLU A 36 -6.45 -9.89 -7.56
N ASP A 37 -6.82 -10.56 -6.47
CA ASP A 37 -8.21 -10.74 -6.04
C ASP A 37 -8.62 -9.55 -5.17
N TYR A 38 -8.86 -8.41 -5.82
CA TYR A 38 -9.07 -7.15 -5.13
C TYR A 38 -10.43 -7.06 -4.43
N ASP A 39 -11.44 -7.78 -4.92
CA ASP A 39 -12.74 -7.88 -4.25
C ASP A 39 -12.61 -8.62 -2.92
N GLU A 40 -11.93 -9.77 -2.91
CA GLU A 40 -11.66 -10.51 -1.67
C GLU A 40 -10.76 -9.70 -0.73
N ALA A 41 -9.73 -9.03 -1.26
CA ALA A 41 -8.89 -8.13 -0.48
C ALA A 41 -9.69 -7.04 0.24
N TRP A 42 -10.62 -6.43 -0.48
CA TRP A 42 -11.50 -5.39 0.03
C TRP A 42 -12.42 -5.92 1.15
N HIS A 43 -13.04 -7.09 0.95
CA HIS A 43 -13.89 -7.71 1.96
C HIS A 43 -13.12 -8.11 3.22
N LEU A 44 -11.94 -8.72 3.06
CA LEU A 44 -11.09 -9.15 4.18
C LEU A 44 -10.59 -7.97 5.02
N CYS A 45 -10.12 -6.89 4.37
CA CYS A 45 -9.65 -5.72 5.10
C CYS A 45 -10.80 -4.94 5.78
N GLN A 46 -11.99 -4.87 5.18
CA GLN A 46 -13.17 -4.31 5.85
C GLN A 46 -13.60 -5.14 7.07
N ALA A 47 -13.55 -6.47 6.97
CA ALA A 47 -13.79 -7.34 8.09
C ALA A 47 -12.75 -7.11 9.21
N GLY A 48 -11.47 -6.93 8.85
CA GLY A 48 -10.41 -6.56 9.78
C GLY A 48 -10.69 -5.26 10.55
N LEU A 49 -11.11 -4.20 9.85
CA LEU A 49 -11.53 -2.93 10.47
C LEU A 49 -12.70 -3.10 11.46
N SER A 50 -13.68 -3.94 11.09
CA SER A 50 -14.89 -4.13 11.90
C SER A 50 -14.64 -4.91 13.19
N VAL A 51 -13.57 -5.73 13.23
CA VAL A 51 -13.24 -6.61 14.37
C VAL A 51 -12.46 -5.89 15.47
N SER A 52 -11.64 -4.89 15.15
CA SER A 52 -10.80 -4.21 16.15
C SER A 52 -10.57 -2.73 15.85
N GLN A 53 -10.72 -1.91 16.89
CA GLN A 53 -10.41 -0.48 16.87
C GLN A 53 -8.96 -0.18 17.28
N ASN A 54 -8.10 -1.21 17.35
CA ASN A 54 -6.69 -1.01 17.68
C ASN A 54 -6.00 -0.19 16.56
N PRO A 55 -5.27 0.89 16.89
CA PRO A 55 -4.67 1.76 15.87
C PRO A 55 -3.76 1.06 14.86
N ASN A 56 -3.01 0.04 15.27
CA ASN A 56 -2.14 -0.72 14.35
C ASN A 56 -2.96 -1.57 13.39
N ILE A 57 -4.09 -2.11 13.83
CA ILE A 57 -5.02 -2.86 12.98
C ILE A 57 -5.69 -1.93 11.98
N LEU A 58 -6.13 -0.75 12.43
CA LEU A 58 -6.72 0.27 11.56
C LEU A 58 -5.74 0.66 10.44
N LEU A 59 -4.47 0.89 10.77
CA LEU A 59 -3.43 1.20 9.79
C LEU A 59 -3.22 0.08 8.77
N LEU A 60 -3.13 -1.18 9.21
CA LEU A 60 -2.96 -2.31 8.29
C LEU A 60 -4.15 -2.44 7.35
N ALA A 61 -5.36 -2.31 7.89
CA ALA A 61 -6.57 -2.45 7.11
C ALA A 61 -6.77 -1.28 6.12
N GLN A 62 -6.51 -0.04 6.54
CA GLN A 62 -6.59 1.15 5.68
C GLN A 62 -5.62 1.05 4.50
N LEU A 63 -4.37 0.65 4.73
CA LEU A 63 -3.43 0.46 3.62
C LEU A 63 -3.88 -0.69 2.70
N GLY A 64 -4.39 -1.79 3.25
CA GLY A 64 -4.97 -2.89 2.47
C GLY A 64 -6.13 -2.45 1.59
N LEU A 65 -7.06 -1.67 2.13
CA LEU A 65 -8.21 -1.12 1.40
C LEU A 65 -7.78 -0.12 0.34
N ALA A 66 -6.79 0.72 0.61
CA ALA A 66 -6.25 1.63 -0.40
C ALA A 66 -5.64 0.87 -1.57
N MET A 67 -4.90 -0.21 -1.30
CA MET A 67 -4.32 -1.06 -2.34
C MET A 67 -5.38 -1.81 -3.16
N ALA A 68 -6.37 -2.42 -2.48
CA ALA A 68 -7.49 -3.08 -3.14
C ALA A 68 -8.28 -2.10 -4.02
N ALA A 69 -8.55 -0.89 -3.50
CA ALA A 69 -9.23 0.16 -4.25
C ALA A 69 -8.44 0.61 -5.49
N CYS A 70 -7.10 0.69 -5.42
CA CYS A 70 -6.27 0.93 -6.60
C CYS A 70 -6.41 -0.20 -7.64
N GLY A 71 -6.45 -1.46 -7.21
CA GLY A 71 -6.65 -2.60 -8.10
C GLY A 71 -8.05 -2.66 -8.73
N LEU A 72 -9.06 -2.19 -8.02
CA LEU A 72 -10.43 -2.02 -8.51
C LEU A 72 -10.63 -0.72 -9.30
N GLU A 73 -9.58 0.07 -9.52
CA GLU A 73 -9.62 1.40 -10.14
C GLU A 73 -10.58 2.39 -9.44
N ASN A 74 -10.96 2.11 -8.20
CA ASN A 74 -11.75 2.99 -7.34
C ASN A 74 -10.84 4.01 -6.64
N TYR A 75 -10.26 4.91 -7.43
CA TYR A 75 -9.33 5.93 -6.94
C TYR A 75 -9.91 6.88 -5.88
N PRO A 76 -11.22 7.24 -5.88
CA PRO A 76 -11.82 7.98 -4.77
C PRO A 76 -11.66 7.28 -3.43
N SER A 77 -12.00 5.99 -3.33
CA SER A 77 -11.82 5.22 -2.09
C SER A 77 -10.34 5.00 -1.75
N ALA A 78 -9.48 4.79 -2.76
CA ALA A 78 -8.04 4.68 -2.51
C ALA A 78 -7.47 5.95 -1.87
N ARG A 79 -7.87 7.14 -2.34
CA ARG A 79 -7.50 8.43 -1.72
C ARG A 79 -8.03 8.56 -0.30
N GLU A 80 -9.26 8.17 -0.06
CA GLU A 80 -9.87 8.24 1.27
C GLU A 80 -9.10 7.41 2.29
N TYR A 81 -8.87 6.12 2.00
CA TYR A 81 -8.18 5.23 2.92
C TYR A 81 -6.69 5.55 3.08
N LEU A 82 -6.01 5.92 2.00
CA LEU A 82 -4.61 6.33 2.09
C LEU A 82 -4.48 7.65 2.86
N GLY A 83 -5.37 8.60 2.64
CA GLY A 83 -5.41 9.85 3.39
C GLY A 83 -5.69 9.63 4.87
N ALA A 84 -6.58 8.71 5.22
CA ALA A 84 -6.80 8.31 6.61
C ALA A 84 -5.55 7.69 7.23
N TRP A 85 -4.86 6.80 6.49
CA TRP A 85 -3.60 6.19 6.92
C TRP A 85 -2.52 7.23 7.18
N LEU A 86 -2.36 8.22 6.30
CA LEU A 86 -1.38 9.31 6.45
C LEU A 86 -1.70 10.22 7.64
N LYS A 87 -2.98 10.42 7.97
CA LYS A 87 -3.46 11.25 9.08
C LYS A 87 -3.34 10.59 10.45
N SER A 88 -3.23 9.26 10.54
CA SER A 88 -3.06 8.55 11.82
C SER A 88 -1.76 8.90 12.58
N GLY A 89 -0.87 9.67 11.95
CA GLY A 89 0.20 10.42 12.62
C GLY A 89 1.51 9.66 12.75
N LYS A 90 2.63 10.41 12.68
CA LYS A 90 4.02 9.90 12.73
C LYS A 90 4.34 8.86 13.84
N PRO A 91 3.77 8.88 15.07
CA PRO A 91 4.17 7.94 16.12
C PRO A 91 3.92 6.46 15.79
N LEU A 92 2.94 6.19 14.93
CA LEU A 92 2.56 4.82 14.56
C LEU A 92 3.23 4.35 13.27
N HIS A 93 3.85 5.26 12.53
CA HIS A 93 4.51 4.93 11.27
C HIS A 93 5.99 4.68 11.48
N THR A 94 6.45 3.53 11.00
CA THR A 94 7.87 3.30 10.78
C THR A 94 8.24 3.78 9.38
N PRO A 95 9.51 4.13 9.12
CA PRO A 95 9.97 4.40 7.75
C PRO A 95 9.60 3.28 6.76
N ARG A 96 9.68 2.01 7.20
CA ARG A 96 9.21 0.84 6.44
C ARG A 96 7.72 0.91 6.10
N GLY A 97 6.89 1.34 7.05
CA GLY A 97 5.46 1.52 6.84
C GLY A 97 5.18 2.58 5.76
N PHE A 98 5.86 3.73 5.83
CA PHE A 98 5.73 4.77 4.80
C PHE A 98 6.20 4.28 3.43
N LEU A 99 7.36 3.62 3.35
CA LEU A 99 7.84 3.05 2.09
C LEU A 99 6.86 2.02 1.51
N SER A 100 6.08 1.33 2.36
CA SER A 100 5.05 0.38 1.92
C SER A 100 3.83 1.05 1.29
N CYS A 101 3.54 2.32 1.63
CA CYS A 101 2.39 3.04 1.08
C CYS A 101 2.73 3.86 -0.18
N LEU A 102 4.02 4.14 -0.42
CA LEU A 102 4.47 4.93 -1.57
C LEU A 102 4.03 4.37 -2.94
N PRO A 103 4.03 3.05 -3.19
CA PRO A 103 3.51 2.53 -4.46
C PRO A 103 2.04 2.81 -4.68
N THR A 104 1.21 2.71 -3.64
CA THR A 104 -0.21 3.09 -3.69
C THR A 104 -0.37 4.58 -3.99
N LEU A 105 0.43 5.43 -3.33
CA LEU A 105 0.45 6.86 -3.62
C LEU A 105 0.89 7.15 -5.06
N ALA A 106 1.88 6.42 -5.57
CA ALA A 106 2.35 6.54 -6.94
C ALA A 106 1.24 6.21 -7.95
N ILE A 107 0.46 5.15 -7.74
CA ILE A 107 -0.71 4.82 -8.58
C ILE A 107 -1.71 5.98 -8.58
N LEU A 108 -1.99 6.58 -7.42
CA LEU A 108 -2.91 7.71 -7.33
C LEU A 108 -2.42 8.91 -8.15
N HIS A 109 -1.14 9.26 -8.06
CA HIS A 109 -0.56 10.32 -8.89
C HIS A 109 -0.60 9.96 -10.39
N ALA A 110 -0.31 8.70 -10.74
CA ALA A 110 -0.39 8.25 -12.13
C ALA A 110 -1.82 8.39 -12.69
N SER A 111 -2.85 8.05 -11.89
CA SER A 111 -4.27 8.22 -12.25
C SER A 111 -4.71 9.68 -12.43
N GLN A 112 -3.86 10.64 -12.03
CA GLN A 112 -4.09 12.08 -12.13
C GLN A 112 -3.16 12.74 -13.18
N ASP A 113 -2.61 11.95 -14.11
CA ASP A 113 -1.66 12.38 -15.13
C ASP A 113 -0.31 12.92 -14.58
N GLU A 114 -0.05 12.76 -13.28
CA GLU A 114 1.21 13.18 -12.64
C GLU A 114 2.30 12.11 -12.77
N SER A 115 2.50 11.64 -14.00
CA SER A 115 3.33 10.47 -14.34
C SER A 115 4.78 10.58 -13.81
N GLU A 116 5.42 11.75 -13.92
CA GLU A 116 6.80 11.92 -13.41
C GLU A 116 6.87 11.85 -11.89
N ARG A 117 5.83 12.30 -11.18
CA ARG A 117 5.75 12.21 -9.71
C ARG A 117 5.54 10.77 -9.29
N ALA A 118 4.66 10.04 -9.98
CA ALA A 118 4.44 8.61 -9.76
C ALA A 118 5.74 7.81 -9.91
N VAL A 119 6.50 8.03 -10.99
CA VAL A 119 7.80 7.35 -11.21
C VAL A 119 8.79 7.67 -10.09
N ALA A 120 8.86 8.93 -9.65
CA ALA A 120 9.77 9.31 -8.56
C ALA A 120 9.40 8.61 -7.23
N LEU A 121 8.10 8.47 -6.93
CA LEU A 121 7.61 7.75 -5.75
C LEU A 121 7.89 6.25 -5.83
N PHE A 122 7.68 5.62 -6.99
CA PHE A 122 8.09 4.23 -7.21
C PHE A 122 9.60 4.04 -7.00
N ALA A 123 10.42 4.91 -7.58
CA ALA A 123 11.86 4.82 -7.43
C ALA A 123 12.28 4.93 -5.96
N LEU A 124 11.72 5.87 -5.19
CA LEU A 124 11.97 5.96 -3.75
C LEU A 124 11.55 4.67 -3.02
N ALA A 125 10.34 4.18 -3.30
CA ALA A 125 9.80 2.97 -2.68
C ALA A 125 10.63 1.71 -2.94
N PHE A 126 11.25 1.58 -4.11
CA PHE A 126 11.99 0.37 -4.49
C PHE A 126 13.50 0.44 -4.29
N THR A 127 14.07 1.65 -4.16
CA THR A 127 15.53 1.81 -4.04
C THR A 127 16.00 2.21 -2.64
N HIS A 128 15.09 2.62 -1.75
CA HIS A 128 15.48 3.02 -0.41
C HIS A 128 16.04 1.84 0.41
N PRO A 129 17.11 2.01 1.21
CA PRO A 129 17.74 0.91 1.95
C PRO A 129 16.82 0.22 2.96
N GLN A 130 15.79 0.92 3.42
CA GLN A 130 14.77 0.40 4.34
C GLN A 130 13.50 -0.06 3.62
N SER A 131 13.50 -0.11 2.29
CA SER A 131 12.34 -0.58 1.54
C SER A 131 11.95 -1.99 1.95
N PRO A 132 10.65 -2.27 2.13
CA PRO A 132 10.20 -3.61 2.43
C PRO A 132 10.55 -4.53 1.26
N THR A 133 11.47 -5.47 1.48
CA THR A 133 11.73 -6.56 0.55
C THR A 133 10.65 -7.64 0.75
N GLY A 134 10.07 -8.15 -0.34
CA GLY A 134 9.07 -9.22 -0.27
C GLY A 134 7.77 -8.91 -0.99
N TRP A 135 6.64 -8.94 -0.28
CA TRP A 135 5.30 -8.97 -0.86
C TRP A 135 5.01 -7.79 -1.80
N ILE A 136 5.49 -6.58 -1.49
CA ILE A 136 5.21 -5.40 -2.31
C ILE A 136 5.81 -5.52 -3.71
N THR A 137 6.99 -6.14 -3.83
CA THR A 137 7.63 -6.38 -5.14
C THR A 137 6.97 -7.51 -5.93
N GLN A 138 6.07 -8.27 -5.29
CA GLN A 138 5.32 -9.35 -5.93
C GLN A 138 3.96 -8.88 -6.46
N TRP A 139 3.50 -7.67 -6.12
CA TRP A 139 2.21 -7.15 -6.56
C TRP A 139 2.26 -6.80 -8.06
N PRO A 140 1.59 -7.57 -8.95
CA PRO A 140 1.78 -7.43 -10.40
C PRO A 140 1.28 -6.09 -10.96
N LEU A 141 0.26 -5.49 -10.35
CA LEU A 141 -0.23 -4.16 -10.72
C LEU A 141 0.87 -3.09 -10.71
N LEU A 142 1.83 -3.18 -9.79
CA LEU A 142 2.94 -2.22 -9.73
C LEU A 142 3.82 -2.30 -10.98
N GLN A 143 4.05 -3.52 -11.49
CA GLN A 143 4.82 -3.73 -12.72
C GLN A 143 4.07 -3.18 -13.93
N ARG A 144 2.74 -3.39 -14.00
CA ARG A 144 1.90 -2.83 -15.07
C ARG A 144 1.99 -1.31 -15.09
N TRP A 145 1.84 -0.65 -13.94
CA TRP A 145 1.98 0.80 -13.85
C TRP A 145 3.38 1.30 -14.22
N GLN A 146 4.44 0.61 -13.80
CA GLN A 146 5.80 0.99 -14.20
C GLN A 146 6.01 0.92 -15.71
N SER A 147 5.53 -0.16 -16.35
CA SER A 147 5.60 -0.32 -17.80
C SER A 147 4.78 0.73 -18.54
N GLU A 148 3.56 1.02 -18.08
CA GLU A 148 2.71 2.05 -18.66
C GLU A 148 3.33 3.45 -18.53
N LEU A 149 3.88 3.79 -17.36
CA LEU A 149 4.54 5.07 -17.13
C LEU A 149 5.80 5.22 -17.99
N GLU A 150 6.57 4.14 -18.18
CA GLU A 150 7.75 4.15 -19.05
C GLU A 150 7.37 4.38 -20.52
N LEU A 151 6.31 3.72 -20.99
CA LEU A 151 5.77 3.93 -22.34
C LEU A 151 5.25 5.35 -22.53
N ASN A 152 4.45 5.87 -21.59
CA ASN A 152 3.81 7.18 -21.70
C ASN A 152 4.80 8.34 -21.62
N LEU A 153 5.82 8.25 -20.74
CA LEU A 153 6.84 9.29 -20.60
C LEU A 153 7.93 9.19 -21.67
N GLY A 154 8.17 8.00 -22.19
CA GLY A 154 9.36 7.67 -22.96
C GLY A 154 10.59 7.47 -22.06
N PRO A 155 11.62 6.79 -22.58
CA PRO A 155 12.74 6.28 -21.78
C PRO A 155 13.56 7.38 -21.11
N GLU A 156 13.76 8.53 -21.76
CA GLU A 156 14.57 9.63 -21.22
C GLU A 156 13.89 10.29 -20.01
N ARG A 157 12.60 10.63 -20.13
CA ARG A 157 11.83 11.27 -19.05
C ARG A 157 11.60 10.31 -17.89
N TYR A 158 11.32 9.04 -18.20
CA TYR A 158 11.21 7.99 -17.18
C TYR A 158 12.52 7.85 -16.40
N ALA A 159 13.67 7.70 -17.08
CA ALA A 159 14.97 7.58 -16.42
C ALA A 159 15.34 8.83 -15.60
N ALA A 160 15.00 10.02 -16.09
CA ALA A 160 15.21 11.26 -15.35
C ALA A 160 14.34 11.31 -14.07
N ALA A 161 13.06 10.98 -14.17
CA ALA A 161 12.14 10.92 -13.03
C ALA A 161 12.57 9.86 -12.01
N TRP A 162 12.97 8.67 -12.48
CA TRP A 162 13.50 7.60 -11.64
C TRP A 162 14.74 8.05 -10.87
N LYS A 163 15.73 8.64 -11.56
CA LYS A 163 16.96 9.16 -10.95
C LYS A 163 16.70 10.29 -9.93
N ARG A 164 15.64 11.08 -10.12
CA ARG A 164 15.21 12.06 -9.10
C ARG A 164 14.63 11.35 -7.88
N GLY A 165 13.77 10.36 -8.11
CA GLY A 165 13.13 9.57 -7.06
C GLY A 165 14.12 8.86 -6.13
N THR A 166 15.20 8.28 -6.66
CA THR A 166 16.25 7.64 -5.85
C THR A 166 17.02 8.59 -4.93
N LYS A 167 16.87 9.90 -5.14
CA LYS A 167 17.50 10.96 -4.34
C LYS A 167 16.51 11.69 -3.42
N LEU A 168 15.23 11.34 -3.47
CA LEU A 168 14.23 11.94 -2.59
C LEU A 168 14.53 11.54 -1.15
N ASP A 169 14.40 12.52 -0.25
CA ASP A 169 14.43 12.28 1.18
C ASP A 169 13.05 11.83 1.66
N LEU A 170 13.00 10.70 2.36
CA LEU A 170 11.75 10.09 2.80
C LEU A 170 10.99 11.00 3.79
N GLU A 171 11.69 11.66 4.71
CA GLU A 171 11.06 12.56 5.69
C GLU A 171 10.43 13.79 5.04
N THR A 172 11.08 14.32 4.01
CA THR A 172 10.54 15.42 3.19
C THR A 172 9.25 14.97 2.48
N VAL A 173 9.28 13.81 1.81
CA VAL A 173 8.08 13.27 1.13
C VAL A 173 6.93 13.01 2.11
N ILE A 174 7.22 12.44 3.29
CA ILE A 174 6.22 12.24 4.34
C ILE A 174 5.59 13.57 4.76
N SER A 175 6.40 14.61 4.90
CA SER A 175 5.94 15.92 5.35
C SER A 175 5.07 16.61 4.30
N ASP A 176 5.44 16.53 3.02
CA ASP A 176 4.64 17.08 1.90
C ASP A 176 3.26 16.42 1.83
N VAL A 177 3.21 15.10 1.95
CA VAL A 177 2.00 14.30 1.79
C VAL A 177 1.08 14.42 3.00
N ALA A 178 1.61 14.70 4.19
CA ALA A 178 0.80 14.91 5.40
C ALA A 178 0.10 16.29 5.44
N VAL A 179 0.55 17.26 4.64
CA VAL A 179 0.04 18.64 4.62
C VAL A 179 -0.94 18.88 3.46
N SER A 180 -0.99 17.95 2.49
CA SER A 180 -1.88 18.00 1.31
C SER A 180 -3.25 17.39 1.58
#